data_AF-A0AAN7VBU0-F1
#
_entry.id   AF-A0AAN7VBU0-F1
#
_cell.length_a   1.000
_cell.length_b   1.000
_cell.length_c   1.000
_cell.angle_alpha   90.00
_cell.angle_beta   90.00
_cell.angle_gamma   90.00
#
_symmetry.space_group_name_H-M   'P 1'
#
loop_
_entity.id
_entity.type
_entity.pdbx_description
1 polymer ?
#
loop_
_entity_poly.entity_id
_entity_poly.type
_entity_poly.pdbx_seq_one_letter_code
_entity_poly.pdbx_strand_id
1 'polypeptide(L)'
;MVFTSEQDAFILMAHFRSGTRNPDGTWSYSLQSCIEQFSEAFPDVNIEYDAFKKHRLRLIARYENKHCICKGKSTGRPTVLTEEVVNDIQQRIQQSPKKSIPQLSAQTVHKKAIMDKHTEQNNQKFLSNSIAKCSL
;
A
#
# COMPACT_ATOMS: atom_id res chain seq x y z
N MET A 1 17.15 -7.78 -0.82
CA MET A 1 17.81 -6.52 -1.22
C MET A 1 16.79 -5.42 -1.40
N VAL A 2 17.05 -4.22 -0.88
CA VAL A 2 16.17 -3.05 -1.06
C VAL A 2 16.89 -2.09 -2.00
N PHE A 3 16.39 -1.95 -3.22
CA PHE A 3 16.87 -0.96 -4.18
C PHE A 3 16.24 0.41 -3.89
N THR A 4 17.02 1.46 -4.10
CA THR A 4 16.53 2.85 -4.04
C THR A 4 15.70 3.19 -5.28
N SER A 5 14.91 4.27 -5.21
CA SER A 5 14.14 4.73 -6.38
C SER A 5 15.03 5.11 -7.57
N GLU A 6 16.22 5.64 -7.29
CA GLU A 6 17.22 5.96 -8.30
C GLU A 6 17.78 4.71 -8.98
N GLN A 7 18.11 3.69 -8.17
CA GLN A 7 18.53 2.38 -8.68
C GLN A 7 17.41 1.71 -9.49
N ASP A 8 16.16 1.79 -9.05
CA ASP A 8 15.00 1.27 -9.81
C ASP A 8 14.90 1.93 -11.19
N ALA A 9 15.05 3.26 -11.26
CA ALA A 9 15.06 4.00 -12.51
C ALA A 9 16.23 3.59 -13.41
N PHE A 10 17.43 3.46 -12.84
CA PHE A 10 18.62 3.05 -13.57
C PHE A 10 18.45 1.63 -14.15
N ILE A 11 17.99 0.67 -13.35
CA ILE A 11 17.79 -0.73 -13.78
C ILE A 11 16.83 -0.79 -14.97
N LEU A 12 15.74 -0.02 -14.94
CA LEU A 12 14.78 0.02 -16.04
C LEU A 12 15.40 0.62 -17.32
N MET A 13 16.16 1.71 -17.18
CA MET A 13 16.85 2.33 -18.31
C MET A 13 17.92 1.41 -18.90
N ALA A 14 18.75 0.79 -18.06
CA ALA A 14 19.77 -0.17 -18.48
C ALA A 14 19.16 -1.39 -19.19
N HIS A 15 17.99 -1.86 -18.73
CA HIS A 15 17.26 -2.92 -19.41
C HIS A 15 16.91 -2.54 -20.85
N PHE A 16 16.25 -1.39 -21.08
CA PHE A 16 15.88 -0.98 -22.43
C PHE A 16 17.09 -0.63 -23.31
N ARG A 17 18.15 -0.08 -22.73
CA ARG A 17 19.43 0.17 -23.43
C ARG A 17 20.11 -1.12 -23.91
N SER A 18 19.92 -2.23 -23.19
CA SER A 18 20.43 -3.54 -23.61
C SER A 18 19.62 -4.19 -24.74
N GLY A 19 18.57 -3.51 -25.23
CA GLY A 19 17.69 -3.99 -26.27
C GLY A 19 18.41 -4.15 -27.61
N THR A 20 18.40 -5.36 -28.14
CA THR A 20 18.85 -5.66 -29.50
C THR A 20 17.66 -6.12 -30.33
N ARG A 21 17.54 -5.59 -31.55
CA ARG A 21 16.47 -5.97 -32.46
C ARG A 21 16.86 -7.24 -33.20
N ASN A 22 16.04 -8.27 -33.06
CA ASN A 22 16.22 -9.54 -33.73
C ASN A 22 15.75 -9.46 -35.21
N PRO A 23 16.21 -10.38 -36.09
CA PRO A 23 15.82 -10.39 -37.50
C PRO A 23 14.31 -10.57 -37.75
N ASP A 24 13.60 -11.21 -36.82
CA ASP A 24 12.14 -11.39 -36.86
C ASP A 24 11.35 -10.13 -36.44
N GLY A 25 12.05 -9.03 -36.11
CA GLY A 25 11.47 -7.77 -35.65
C GLY A 25 11.17 -7.71 -34.15
N THR A 26 11.42 -8.79 -33.40
CA THR A 26 11.27 -8.82 -31.94
C THR A 26 12.46 -8.14 -31.24
N TRP A 27 12.29 -7.81 -29.95
CA TRP A 27 13.36 -7.25 -29.12
C TRP A 27 13.86 -8.29 -28.13
N SER A 28 15.18 -8.48 -28.08
CA SER A 28 15.87 -9.24 -27.04
C SER A 28 16.58 -8.28 -26.08
N TYR A 29 16.55 -8.59 -24.79
CA TYR A 29 17.17 -7.75 -23.76
C TYR A 29 18.13 -8.57 -22.91
N SER A 30 19.35 -8.07 -22.71
CA SER A 30 20.41 -8.79 -21.99
C SER A 30 20.38 -8.50 -20.50
N LEU A 31 20.16 -9.55 -19.68
CA LEU A 31 20.32 -9.45 -18.22
C LEU A 31 21.77 -9.10 -17.85
N GLN A 32 22.73 -9.73 -18.53
CA GLN A 32 24.14 -9.57 -18.23
C GLN A 32 24.60 -8.13 -18.45
N SER A 33 24.27 -7.55 -19.61
CA SER A 33 24.58 -6.15 -19.91
C SER A 33 23.94 -5.18 -18.92
N CYS A 34 22.72 -5.49 -18.46
CA CYS A 34 22.05 -4.69 -17.43
C CYS A 34 22.75 -4.77 -16.06
N ILE A 35 23.24 -5.95 -15.66
CA ILE A 35 24.03 -6.13 -14.43
C ILE A 35 25.36 -5.39 -14.52
N GLU A 36 26.07 -5.50 -15.65
CA GLU A 36 27.37 -4.84 -15.87
C GLU A 36 27.23 -3.32 -15.75
N GLN A 37 26.28 -2.73 -16.50
CA GLN A 37 26.00 -1.29 -16.42
C GLN A 37 25.62 -0.85 -15.00
N PHE A 38 24.85 -1.67 -14.27
CA PHE A 38 24.47 -1.35 -12.90
C PHE A 38 25.66 -1.44 -11.94
N SER A 39 26.52 -2.45 -12.10
CA SER A 39 27.70 -2.64 -11.24
C SER A 39 28.74 -1.53 -11.46
N GLU A 40 28.84 -1.02 -12.68
CA GLU A 40 29.67 0.14 -13.01
C GLU A 40 29.11 1.43 -12.37
N ALA A 41 27.80 1.64 -12.42
CA ALA A 41 27.17 2.82 -11.85
C ALA A 41 27.07 2.80 -10.31
N PHE A 42 26.99 1.62 -9.70
CA PHE A 42 26.83 1.43 -8.26
C PHE A 42 27.78 0.34 -7.73
N PRO A 43 29.10 0.59 -7.72
CA PRO A 43 30.10 -0.43 -7.37
C PRO A 43 30.01 -0.90 -5.91
N ASP A 44 29.52 -0.07 -5.00
CA ASP A 44 29.37 -0.39 -3.57
C ASP A 44 28.17 -1.31 -3.28
N VAL A 45 27.32 -1.56 -4.27
CA VAL A 45 26.09 -2.31 -4.10
C VAL A 45 26.34 -3.78 -4.44
N ASN A 46 26.33 -4.64 -3.42
CA ASN A 46 26.49 -6.08 -3.62
C ASN A 46 25.24 -6.71 -4.27
N ILE A 47 25.36 -7.14 -5.52
CA ILE A 47 24.26 -7.67 -6.32
C ILE A 47 24.22 -9.20 -6.23
N GLU A 48 23.15 -9.73 -5.64
CA GLU A 48 22.81 -11.15 -5.80
C GLU A 48 22.05 -11.34 -7.12
N TYR A 49 22.58 -12.19 -8.02
CA TYR A 49 22.07 -12.41 -9.38
C TYR A 49 20.56 -12.71 -9.42
N ASP A 50 20.09 -13.65 -8.60
CA ASP A 50 18.69 -14.06 -8.58
C ASP A 50 17.77 -12.97 -8.01
N ALA A 51 18.24 -12.24 -7.00
CA ALA A 51 17.50 -11.11 -6.45
C ALA A 51 17.35 -9.99 -7.48
N PHE A 52 18.43 -9.67 -8.21
CA PHE A 52 18.43 -8.66 -9.25
C PHE A 52 17.53 -9.03 -10.42
N LYS A 53 17.62 -10.28 -10.92
CA LYS A 53 16.76 -10.80 -11.98
C LYS A 53 15.28 -10.68 -11.61
N LYS A 54 14.90 -11.15 -10.42
CA LYS A 54 13.52 -11.07 -9.92
C LYS A 54 13.05 -9.61 -9.77
N HIS A 55 13.92 -8.74 -9.28
CA HIS A 55 13.60 -7.32 -9.09
C HIS A 55 13.39 -6.59 -10.42
N ARG A 56 14.29 -6.78 -11.40
CA ARG A 56 14.16 -6.25 -12.76
C ARG A 56 12.84 -6.66 -13.41
N LEU A 57 12.48 -7.93 -13.34
CA LEU A 57 11.21 -8.43 -13.91
C LEU A 57 10.00 -7.74 -13.27
N ARG A 58 10.01 -7.50 -11.96
CA ARG A 58 8.94 -6.76 -11.28
C ARG A 58 8.87 -5.29 -11.71
N LEU A 59 10.01 -4.64 -11.96
CA LEU A 59 10.05 -3.26 -12.45
C LEU A 59 9.50 -3.15 -13.86
N ILE A 60 9.90 -4.04 -14.77
CA ILE A 60 9.39 -4.09 -16.14
C ILE A 60 7.88 -4.30 -16.13
N ALA A 61 7.39 -5.32 -15.42
CA ALA A 61 5.97 -5.57 -15.31
C ALA A 61 5.20 -4.38 -14.73
N ARG A 62 5.76 -3.69 -13.73
CA ARG A 62 5.13 -2.48 -13.18
C ARG A 62 5.07 -1.36 -14.22
N TYR A 63 6.16 -1.14 -14.94
CA TYR A 63 6.23 -0.11 -15.97
C TYR A 63 5.28 -0.41 -17.14
N GLU A 64 5.20 -1.65 -17.61
CA GLU A 64 4.28 -2.04 -18.68
C GLU A 64 2.81 -1.88 -18.28
N ASN A 65 2.46 -2.22 -17.04
CA ASN A 65 1.06 -2.18 -16.58
C ASN A 65 0.61 -0.79 -16.11
N LYS A 66 1.51 0.03 -15.56
CA LYS A 66 1.16 1.31 -14.90
C LYS A 66 1.90 2.52 -15.45
N HIS A 67 2.82 2.32 -16.39
CA HIS A 67 3.72 3.35 -16.94
C HIS A 67 4.44 4.16 -15.85
N CYS A 68 4.78 3.50 -14.74
CA CYS A 68 5.36 4.14 -13.57
C CYS A 68 6.33 3.22 -12.85
N ILE A 69 7.44 3.77 -12.38
CA ILE A 69 8.48 3.07 -11.61
C ILE A 69 8.18 3.14 -10.11
N CYS A 70 7.56 4.24 -9.67
CA CYS A 70 7.28 4.51 -8.27
C CYS A 70 6.34 3.44 -7.68
N LYS A 71 6.64 3.03 -6.46
CA LYS A 71 5.65 2.32 -5.63
C LYS A 71 4.53 3.32 -5.36
N GLY A 72 3.32 3.02 -5.82
CA GLY A 72 2.15 3.85 -5.53
C GLY A 72 2.06 4.11 -4.03
N LYS A 73 1.56 5.29 -3.64
CA LYS A 73 1.28 5.56 -2.23
C LYS A 73 0.39 4.43 -1.72
N SER A 74 0.77 3.83 -0.59
CA SER A 74 -0.17 2.97 0.12
C SER A 74 -1.44 3.79 0.31
N THR A 75 -2.60 3.24 -0.04
CA THR A 75 -3.90 3.90 0.16
C THR A 75 -4.15 4.23 1.63
N GLY A 76 -3.29 3.74 2.52
CA GLY A 76 -3.33 4.01 3.93
C GLY A 76 -4.59 3.41 4.54
N ARG A 77 -4.74 3.63 5.84
CA ARG A 77 -5.98 3.27 6.53
C ARG A 77 -7.01 4.37 6.25
N PRO A 78 -8.20 4.05 5.68
CA PRO A 78 -9.25 5.04 5.46
C PRO A 78 -9.55 5.81 6.75
N THR A 79 -9.51 7.13 6.66
CA THR A 79 -9.67 8.02 7.83
C THR A 79 -11.05 8.71 7.85
N VAL A 80 -11.83 8.59 6.77
CA VAL A 80 -13.16 9.17 6.65
C VAL A 80 -14.20 8.22 7.25
N LEU A 81 -15.08 8.77 8.09
CA LEU A 81 -16.24 8.06 8.65
C LEU A 81 -17.39 8.14 7.64
N THR A 82 -17.60 7.07 6.86
CA THR A 82 -18.77 6.95 5.96
C THR A 82 -19.93 6.26 6.68
N GLU A 83 -21.14 6.37 6.15
CA GLU A 83 -22.33 5.72 6.73
C GLU A 83 -22.19 4.19 6.81
N GLU A 84 -21.54 3.58 5.82
CA GLU A 84 -21.21 2.15 5.83
C GLU A 84 -20.32 1.77 7.02
N VAL A 85 -19.35 2.63 7.35
CA VAL A 85 -18.43 2.43 8.49
C VAL A 85 -19.17 2.61 9.81
N VAL A 86 -20.11 3.55 9.89
CA VAL A 86 -20.98 3.72 11.07
C VAL A 86 -21.82 2.47 11.30
N ASN A 87 -22.43 1.92 10.23
CA ASN A 87 -23.26 0.72 10.30
C ASN A 87 -22.45 -0.53 10.70
N ASP A 88 -21.25 -0.72 10.13
CA ASP A 88 -20.36 -1.83 10.51
C ASP A 88 -19.94 -1.74 11.99
N ILE A 89 -19.60 -0.53 12.47
CA ILE A 89 -19.27 -0.30 13.88
C ILE A 89 -20.47 -0.64 14.79
N GLN A 90 -21.68 -0.20 14.42
CA GLN A 90 -22.89 -0.48 15.20
C GLN A 90 -23.21 -1.98 15.27
N GLN A 91 -23.16 -2.69 14.15
CA GLN A 91 -23.40 -4.13 14.11
C GLN A 91 -22.44 -4.89 15.01
N ARG A 92 -21.16 -4.50 15.06
CA ARG A 92 -20.15 -5.18 15.89
C ARG A 92 -20.32 -4.90 17.38
N ILE A 93 -20.68 -3.67 17.74
CA ILE A 93 -21.02 -3.34 19.13
C ILE A 93 -22.24 -4.15 19.57
N GLN A 94 -23.25 -4.30 18.71
CA GLN A 94 -24.44 -5.12 18.98
C GLN A 94 -24.09 -6.63 19.11
N GLN A 95 -23.24 -7.16 18.23
CA GLN A 95 -22.83 -8.57 18.24
C GLN A 95 -21.90 -8.93 19.40
N SER A 96 -21.15 -7.98 19.95
CA SER A 96 -20.17 -8.25 21.01
C SER A 96 -20.01 -7.05 21.94
N PRO A 97 -21.03 -6.71 22.74
CA PRO A 97 -21.04 -5.51 23.58
C PRO A 97 -19.97 -5.52 24.68
N LYS A 98 -19.43 -6.70 25.02
CA LYS A 98 -18.36 -6.87 26.02
C LYS A 98 -16.95 -6.64 25.48
N LYS A 99 -16.77 -6.57 24.16
CA LYS A 99 -15.45 -6.35 23.55
C LYS A 99 -15.06 -4.88 23.67
N SER A 100 -13.83 -4.63 24.08
CA SER A 100 -13.32 -3.27 24.20
C SER A 100 -13.13 -2.64 22.80
N ILE A 101 -13.29 -1.32 22.70
CA ILE A 101 -13.08 -0.57 21.44
C ILE A 101 -11.71 -0.87 20.79
N PRO A 102 -10.59 -1.00 21.54
CA PRO A 102 -9.32 -1.44 20.96
C PRO A 102 -9.41 -2.79 20.25
N GLN A 103 -10.06 -3.78 20.87
CA GLN A 103 -10.21 -5.13 20.29
C GLN A 103 -11.10 -5.12 19.04
N LEU A 104 -12.15 -4.29 19.03
CA LEU A 104 -13.00 -4.12 17.85
C LEU A 104 -12.27 -3.37 16.73
N SER A 105 -11.44 -2.37 17.07
CA SER A 105 -10.65 -1.58 16.10
C SER A 105 -9.52 -2.37 15.44
N ALA A 106 -9.04 -3.44 16.08
CA ALA A 106 -8.07 -4.36 15.51
C ALA A 106 -8.71 -5.31 14.46
N GLN A 107 -10.03 -5.50 14.54
CA GLN A 107 -10.81 -6.38 13.65
C GLN A 107 -11.44 -5.62 12.46
N THR A 108 -11.18 -4.32 12.34
CA THR A 108 -11.69 -3.46 11.28
C THR A 108 -10.56 -2.86 10.46
N VAL A 109 -10.87 -2.42 9.25
CA VAL A 109 -9.94 -1.61 8.43
C VAL A 109 -9.91 -0.15 8.94
N HIS A 110 -10.60 0.22 10.02
CA HIS A 110 -10.80 1.62 10.46
C HIS A 110 -10.10 1.99 11.79
N LYS A 111 -9.46 3.16 11.84
CA LYS A 111 -8.68 3.59 13.03
C LYS A 111 -9.55 3.63 14.30
N LYS A 112 -8.94 3.28 15.44
CA LYS A 112 -9.54 3.37 16.79
C LYS A 112 -10.21 4.73 17.05
N ALA A 113 -9.55 5.83 16.68
CA ALA A 113 -10.08 7.19 16.85
C ALA A 113 -11.43 7.44 16.17
N ILE A 114 -11.78 6.68 15.13
CA ILE A 114 -13.08 6.78 14.46
C ILE A 114 -14.17 6.11 15.30
N MET A 115 -13.85 4.96 15.90
CA MET A 115 -14.74 4.25 16.83
C MET A 115 -14.96 5.06 18.10
N ASP A 116 -13.90 5.69 18.64
CA ASP A 116 -13.98 6.54 19.84
C ASP A 116 -14.92 7.74 19.59
N LYS A 117 -14.77 8.45 18.45
CA LYS A 117 -15.66 9.56 18.07
C LYS A 117 -17.13 9.14 17.93
N HIS A 118 -17.39 7.97 17.36
CA HIS A 118 -18.76 7.46 17.22
C HIS A 118 -19.37 7.08 18.58
N THR A 119 -18.59 6.48 19.48
CA THR A 119 -19.05 6.18 20.85
C THR A 119 -19.33 7.46 21.63
N GLU A 120 -18.49 8.49 21.50
CA GLU A 120 -18.74 9.81 22.11
C GLU A 120 -20.01 10.47 21.57
N GLN A 121 -20.24 10.44 20.25
CA GLN A 121 -21.47 10.97 19.63
C GLN A 121 -22.72 10.23 20.10
N ASN A 122 -22.65 8.91 20.28
CA ASN A 122 -23.77 8.12 20.80
C ASN A 122 -24.03 8.38 22.29
N ASN A 123 -22.97 8.52 23.11
CA ASN A 123 -23.14 8.89 24.51
C ASN A 123 -23.74 10.29 24.67
N GLN A 124 -23.33 11.26 23.84
CA GLN A 124 -23.93 12.60 23.82
C GLN A 124 -25.42 12.56 23.43
N LYS A 125 -25.80 11.76 22.42
CA LYS A 125 -27.21 11.55 22.05
C LYS A 125 -28.02 10.85 23.14
N PHE A 126 -27.41 9.91 23.86
CA PHE A 126 -28.07 9.21 24.97
C PHE A 126 -28.33 10.16 26.15
N LEU A 127 -27.35 10.99 26.49
CA LEU A 127 -27.46 12.00 27.54
C LEU A 127 -28.50 13.08 27.17
N SER A 128 -28.50 13.58 25.92
CA SER A 128 -29.50 14.57 25.47
C SER A 128 -30.93 14.02 25.51
N ASN A 129 -31.12 12.75 25.12
CA ASN A 129 -32.43 12.10 25.16
C ASN A 129 -32.90 11.75 26.58
N SER A 130 -31.97 11.50 27.51
CA SER A 130 -32.30 11.28 28.92
C SER A 130 -32.74 12.57 29.60
N ILE A 131 -32.05 13.69 29.34
CA ILE A 131 -32.39 15.02 29.90
C ILE A 131 -33.76 15.49 29.36
N ALA A 132 -34.04 15.26 28.07
CA ALA A 132 -35.34 15.58 27.47
C ALA A 132 -36.51 14.77 28.06
N LYS A 133 -36.27 13.55 28.56
CA LYS A 133 -37.30 12.70 29.19
C LYS A 133 -37.53 13.02 30.68
N CYS A 134 -36.56 13.63 31.36
CA CYS A 134 -36.70 14.07 32.75
C CYS A 134 -37.34 15.47 32.89
N SER A 135 -37.66 16.13 31.78
CA SER A 135 -38.24 17.49 31.73
C SER A 135 -39.73 17.51 31.36
N LEU A 136 -40.40 16.36 31.41
CA LEU A 136 -41.85 16.15 31.28
C LEU A 136 -42.38 15.53 32.57
#